data_AF-A0A1D9HCA0-F1
#
_entry.id   AF-A0A1D9HCA0-F1
#
_cell.length_a   1.000
_cell.length_b   1.000
_cell.length_c   1.000
_cell.angle_alpha   90.00
_cell.angle_beta   90.00
_cell.angle_gamma   90.00
#
_symmetry.space_group_name_H-M   'P 1'
#
loop_
_entity.id
_entity.type
_entity.pdbx_description
1 polymer ?
#
loop_
_entity_poly.entity_id
_entity_poly.type
_entity_poly.pdbx_seq_one_letter_code
_entity_poly.pdbx_strand_id
1 'polypeptide(L)' 'MQFLNRQWIEEAERAIRELDPTAATVVAATRSFAVLGLGSVLTARLADGTEWQIAGQAVRQLSADEIAERLRLHESFL' A
#
# COMPACT_ATOMS: atom_id res chain seq x y z
N MET A 1 15.67 -13.36 0.79
CA MET A 1 14.80 -13.40 -0.41
C MET A 1 14.13 -12.04 -0.56
N GLN A 2 14.68 -11.12 -1.36
CA GLN A 2 14.26 -9.69 -1.44
C GLN A 2 13.57 -9.31 -2.77
N PHE A 3 13.19 -10.29 -3.58
CA PHE A 3 12.67 -10.05 -4.94
C PHE A 3 11.19 -9.62 -5.00
N LEU A 4 10.40 -9.85 -3.94
CA LEU A 4 8.97 -9.52 -3.91
C LEU A 4 8.67 -8.01 -3.80
N ASN A 5 9.60 -7.21 -3.27
CA ASN A 5 9.35 -5.79 -3.01
C ASN A 5 9.31 -4.96 -4.30
N ARG A 6 10.19 -5.25 -5.28
CA ARG A 6 10.36 -4.38 -6.46
C ARG A 6 9.16 -4.40 -7.40
N GLN A 7 8.61 -5.57 -7.71
CA GLN A 7 7.42 -5.66 -8.57
C GLN A 7 6.21 -4.95 -7.95
N TRP A 8 6.05 -5.06 -6.63
CA TRP A 8 4.97 -4.41 -5.91
C TRP A 8 5.15 -2.89 -5.83
N ILE A 9 6.38 -2.41 -5.69
CA ILE A 9 6.71 -0.98 -5.79
C ILE A 9 6.34 -0.46 -7.18
N GLU A 10 6.76 -1.13 -8.26
CA GLU A 10 6.49 -0.71 -9.64
C GLU A 10 4.98 -0.75 -9.96
N GLU A 11 4.27 -1.77 -9.46
CA GLU A 11 2.81 -1.88 -9.60
C GLU A 11 2.09 -0.74 -8.89
N ALA A 12 2.44 -0.47 -7.63
CA ALA A 12 1.85 0.62 -6.86
C ALA A 12 2.17 1.98 -7.46
N GLU A 13 3.41 2.21 -7.88
CA GLU A 13 3.84 3.50 -8.43
C GLU A 13 3.07 3.82 -9.71
N ARG A 14 2.87 2.84 -10.59
CA ARG A 14 2.01 3.01 -11.77
C ARG A 14 0.57 3.32 -11.39
N ALA A 15 -0.04 2.53 -10.51
CA ALA A 15 -1.44 2.71 -10.13
C ALA A 15 -1.70 4.06 -9.47
N ILE A 16 -0.77 4.52 -8.62
CA ILE A 16 -0.87 5.82 -7.95
C ILE A 16 -0.67 6.94 -8.96
N ARG A 17 0.30 6.84 -9.88
CA ARG A 17 0.57 7.88 -10.90
C ARG A 17 -0.53 8.01 -11.95
N GLU A 18 -1.35 6.97 -12.15
CA GLU A 18 -2.56 7.08 -12.97
C GLU A 18 -3.60 8.03 -12.34
N LEU A 19 -3.65 8.14 -11.01
CA LEU A 19 -4.55 9.05 -10.29
C LEU A 19 -3.88 10.39 -9.95
N ASP A 20 -2.64 10.36 -9.49
CA ASP A 20 -1.82 11.52 -9.14
C ASP A 20 -0.42 11.39 -9.78
N PRO A 21 -0.22 11.98 -10.98
CA PRO A 21 1.06 11.95 -11.68
C PRO A 21 2.22 12.61 -10.91
N THR A 22 1.91 13.42 -9.89
CA THR A 22 2.89 14.16 -9.08
C THR A 22 3.23 13.48 -7.76
N ALA A 23 2.63 12.32 -7.49
CA ALA A 23 2.88 11.55 -6.28
C ALA A 23 4.37 11.26 -6.10
N ALA A 24 4.82 11.31 -4.84
CA ALA A 24 6.19 10.96 -4.48
C ALA A 24 6.51 9.49 -4.82
N THR A 25 7.81 9.18 -4.88
CA THR A 25 8.27 7.81 -5.18
C THR A 25 7.80 6.82 -4.11
N VAL A 26 7.35 5.64 -4.56
CA VAL A 26 7.01 4.53 -3.67
C VAL A 26 8.29 3.91 -3.12
N VAL A 27 8.45 3.91 -1.79
CA VAL A 27 9.64 3.39 -1.11
C VAL A 27 9.44 2.00 -0.51
N ALA A 28 8.19 1.61 -0.26
CA ALA A 28 7.85 0.29 0.22
C ALA A 28 6.46 -0.11 -0.26
N ALA A 29 6.26 -1.39 -0.56
CA ALA A 29 4.96 -1.93 -0.89
C ALA A 29 4.77 -3.30 -0.22
N THR A 30 3.60 -3.53 0.35
CA THR A 30 3.24 -4.78 1.04
C THR A 30 1.91 -5.30 0.51
N ARG A 31 1.88 -6.56 0.09
CA ARG A 31 0.64 -7.21 -0.34
C ARG A 31 0.06 -8.03 0.82
N SER A 32 -1.17 -7.71 1.20
CA SER A 32 -1.96 -8.44 2.18
C SER A 32 -3.05 -9.23 1.45
N PHE A 33 -3.19 -10.50 1.80
CA PHE A 33 -4.27 -11.34 1.28
C PHE A 33 -5.44 -11.26 2.24
N ALA A 34 -6.60 -10.76 1.78
CA ALA A 34 -7.82 -10.89 2.56
C ALA A 34 -8.16 -12.39 2.62
N VAL A 35 -8.18 -12.95 3.83
CA VAL A 35 -8.74 -14.28 4.06
C VAL A 35 -10.22 -14.19 3.67
N LEU A 36 -10.73 -15.10 2.84
CA LEU A 36 -12.11 -15.15 2.26
C LEU A 36 -12.30 -14.59 0.83
N GLY A 37 -11.35 -14.82 -0.10
CA GLY A 37 -11.64 -14.73 -1.54
C GLY A 37 -11.85 -13.32 -2.12
N LEU A 38 -11.72 -12.28 -1.30
CA LEU A 38 -11.59 -10.90 -1.73
C LEU A 38 -10.14 -10.69 -2.19
N GLY A 39 -9.94 -10.04 -3.34
CA GLY A 39 -8.63 -9.92 -4.00
C GLY A 39 -7.52 -9.39 -3.08
N SER A 40 -6.27 -9.65 -3.47
CA SER A 40 -5.11 -9.14 -2.73
C SER A 40 -5.13 -7.61 -2.66
N VAL A 41 -4.88 -7.08 -1.47
CA VAL A 41 -4.73 -5.64 -1.24
C VAL A 41 -3.24 -5.30 -1.25
N LEU A 42 -2.85 -4.35 -2.08
CA LEU A 42 -1.50 -3.81 -2.10
C LEU A 42 -1.48 -2.48 -1.35
N THR A 43 -0.65 -2.36 -0.32
CA THR A 43 -0.45 -1.12 0.43
C THR A 43 0.93 -0.59 0.11
N ALA A 44 1.02 0.68 -0.28
CA ALA A 44 2.26 1.34 -0.66
C ALA A 44 2.53 2.54 0.25
N ARG A 45 3.80 2.72 0.62
CA ARG A 45 4.30 3.88 1.35
C ARG A 45 5.21 4.69 0.45
N LEU A 46 4.99 5.99 0.41
CA LEU A 46 5.75 6.94 -0.40
C LEU A 46 6.83 7.63 0.44
N ALA A 47 7.79 8.23 -0.26
CA ALA A 47 8.92 8.94 0.33
C ALA A 47 8.50 10.15 1.20
N ASP A 48 7.36 10.77 0.89
CA ASP A 48 6.78 11.88 1.67
C ASP A 48 6.05 11.42 2.95
N GLY A 49 5.99 10.10 3.18
CA GLY A 49 5.33 9.50 4.34
C GLY A 49 3.85 9.19 4.13
N THR A 50 3.28 9.51 2.97
CA THR A 50 1.90 9.13 2.64
C THR A 50 1.80 7.64 2.37
N GLU A 51 0.62 7.07 2.63
CA GLU A 51 0.32 5.68 2.31
C GLU A 51 -0.90 5.57 1.41
N TRP A 52 -0.89 4.56 0.55
CA TRP A 52 -1.89 4.32 -0.47
C TRP A 52 -2.32 2.85 -0.44
N GLN A 53 -3.59 2.62 -0.71
CA GLN A 53 -4.20 1.30 -0.81
C GLN A 53 -4.70 1.07 -2.23
N ILE A 54 -4.28 -0.06 -2.80
CA ILE A 54 -4.66 -0.55 -4.12
C ILE A 54 -5.39 -1.89 -3.92
N ALA A 55 -6.69 -1.89 -4.15
CA ALA A 55 -7.58 -3.05 -4.02
C ALA A 55 -8.30 -3.28 -5.35
N GLY A 56 -7.71 -4.11 -6.22
CA GLY A 56 -8.22 -4.32 -7.58
C GLY A 56 -8.14 -3.03 -8.40
N GLN A 57 -9.29 -2.41 -8.66
CA GLN A 57 -9.39 -1.13 -9.39
C GLN A 57 -9.53 0.08 -8.47
N ALA A 58 -9.70 -0.13 -7.16
CA ALA A 58 -9.78 0.95 -6.20
C ALA A 58 -8.37 1.38 -5.77
N VAL A 59 -8.00 2.62 -6.06
CA VAL A 59 -6.75 3.26 -5.65
C VAL A 59 -7.10 4.47 -4.81
N ARG A 60 -6.65 4.50 -3.55
CA ARG A 60 -6.91 5.63 -2.65
C ARG A 60 -5.76 5.87 -1.68
N GLN A 61 -5.61 7.11 -1.26
CA GLN A 61 -4.74 7.47 -0.15
C GLN A 61 -5.40 7.05 1.18
N LEU A 62 -4.58 6.61 2.13
CA LEU A 62 -4.98 6.33 3.50
C LEU A 62 -4.85 7.59 4.35
N SER A 63 -5.82 7.79 5.24
CA SER A 63 -5.74 8.84 6.26
C SER A 63 -4.74 8.47 7.36
N ALA A 64 -4.26 9.49 8.08
CA ALA A 64 -3.36 9.29 9.22
C ALA A 64 -3.98 8.37 10.29
N ASP A 65 -5.29 8.50 10.55
CA ASP A 65 -6.01 7.68 11.52
C ASP A 65 -6.07 6.21 11.09
N GLU A 66 -6.31 5.92 9.81
CA GLU A 66 -6.28 4.56 9.28
C GLU A 66 -4.90 3.92 9.39
N ILE A 67 -3.84 4.69 9.13
CA ILE A 67 -2.45 4.22 9.29
C ILE A 67 -2.17 3.91 10.76
N ALA A 68 -2.54 4.83 11.66
CA ALA A 68 -2.34 4.66 13.10
C ALA A 68 -3.09 3.43 13.64
N GLU A 69 -4.33 3.22 13.22
CA GLU A 69 -5.12 2.05 13.63
C GLU A 69 -4.50 0.75 13.12
N ARG A 70 -4.00 0.74 11.88
CA ARG A 70 -3.35 -0.45 11.32
C ARG A 70 -2.04 -0.80 12.03
N LEU A 71 -1.28 0.21 12.46
CA LEU A 71 -0.08 0.03 13.28
C LEU A 71 -0.43 -0.54 14.67
N ARG A 72 -1.46 0.00 15.33
CA ARG A 72 -1.95 -0.51 16.62
C ARG A 72 -2.40 -1.98 16.56
N LEU A 73 -3.13 -2.34 15.50
CA LEU A 73 -3.54 -3.72 15.28
C LEU A 73 -2.32 -4.62 15.12
N HIS A 74 -1.31 -4.22 14.34
CA HIS A 74 -0.06 -4.98 14.18
C HIS A 74 0.67 -5.20 15.51
N GLU A 75 0.73 -4.18 16.38
CA GLU A 75 1.32 -4.29 17.71
C GLU A 75 0.53 -5.22 18.64
N SER A 76 -0.79 -5.30 18.48
CA SER A 76 -1.65 -6.16 19.31
C SER A 76 -1.56 -7.65 18.98
N PHE A 77 -0.96 -8.01 17.84
CA PHE A 77 -0.73 -9.40 17.43
C PHE A 77 0.72 -9.88 17.64
N LEU A 78 1.59 -9.05 18.25
CA LEU A 78 2.97 -9.37 18.66
C LEU A 78 3.07 -9.60 20.16
#